data_AF-A0A6J4XEW1-F1
#
_entry.id   AF-A0A6J4XEW1-F1
#
_cell.length_a   1.000
_cell.length_b   1.000
_cell.length_c   1.000
_cell.angle_alpha   90.00
_cell.angle_beta   90.00
_cell.angle_gamma   90.00
#
_symmetry.space_group_name_H-M   'P 1'
#
loop_
_entity.id
_entity.type
_entity.pdbx_description
1 polymer ?
#
loop_
_entity_poly.entity_id
_entity_poly.type
_entity_poly.pdbx_seq_one_letter_code
_entity_poly.pdbx_strand_id
1 'polypeptide(L)'
;MNKNAFIALIQAGISVIWLGFSQPVSAFKVDFNLTGTNSDQETALGQAAQIWENILLDDIIVNINISFADMGSSSIIGGTSSTLYYADFGDVKNQLNIDRTSDADTSAVGYINALPTTGLGENLSFWSNSPSGEDDLLYASSDIFGTQANLKALGYTGFTGPDASVEFNTKFAFDYDRSDGIDSLEMDFVGVAAHEIGHALGFVSSVDSNLWYYQNYGYDNALPPSILDLYRHTDEHGAGEIDISYDGSDGWFSYDTALIIDMSDGGLGSDGRQASHWADYSELGMMDPTASYGELLDLTYNDILAFDVVGYDVISTPGPASMLLLGSGLVVLAGFRRKFKK
;
A
#
# COMPACT_ATOMS: atom_id res chain seq x y z
N MET A 1 9.37 52.08 -2.88
CA MET A 1 10.36 51.40 -2.02
C MET A 1 10.00 49.92 -1.92
N ASN A 2 10.62 49.11 -2.80
CA ASN A 2 11.05 47.69 -2.69
C ASN A 2 10.22 46.71 -1.84
N LYS A 3 9.62 45.62 -2.36
CA LYS A 3 10.13 44.47 -3.17
C LYS A 3 11.38 43.78 -2.59
N ASN A 4 11.23 42.47 -2.32
CA ASN A 4 12.22 41.45 -1.87
C ASN A 4 12.43 41.43 -0.34
N ALA A 5 12.42 40.31 0.40
CA ALA A 5 12.89 38.96 0.07
C ALA A 5 12.51 37.92 1.15
N PHE A 6 12.64 36.64 0.79
CA PHE A 6 12.75 35.42 1.62
C PHE A 6 11.47 34.75 2.16
N ILE A 7 10.80 34.01 1.26
CA ILE A 7 10.35 32.65 1.58
C ILE A 7 11.47 31.74 1.05
N ALA A 8 12.26 31.18 1.97
CA ALA A 8 13.10 30.02 1.69
C ALA A 8 12.50 28.88 2.49
N LEU A 9 11.74 28.01 1.83
CA LEU A 9 11.38 26.71 2.37
C LEU A 9 12.70 25.95 2.51
N ILE A 10 13.15 25.73 3.75
CA ILE A 10 14.28 24.85 4.01
C ILE A 10 13.73 23.43 3.83
N GLN A 11 14.04 22.83 2.67
CA GLN A 11 14.05 21.39 2.48
C GLN A 11 15.18 20.85 3.35
N ALA A 12 14.88 20.63 4.63
CA ALA A 12 15.79 19.92 5.53
C ALA A 12 15.50 18.44 5.36
N GLY A 13 16.28 17.78 4.48
CA GLY A 13 16.43 16.34 4.55
C GLY A 13 16.81 15.98 5.98
N ILE A 14 15.93 15.26 6.66
CA ILE A 14 16.19 14.77 8.01
C ILE A 14 17.16 13.62 7.87
N SER A 15 18.46 13.90 7.96
CA SER A 15 19.45 12.87 8.23
C SER A 15 19.24 12.38 9.67
N VAL A 16 18.48 11.30 9.82
CA VAL A 16 18.36 10.59 11.10
C VAL A 16 19.73 10.01 11.42
N ILE A 17 20.37 10.54 12.47
CA ILE A 17 21.59 9.93 13.03
C ILE A 17 21.13 8.69 13.80
N TRP A 18 21.21 7.53 13.14
CA TRP A 18 21.05 6.23 13.78
C TRP A 18 22.19 6.02 14.79
N LEU A 19 21.88 6.16 16.07
CA LEU A 19 22.72 5.61 17.13
C LEU A 19 22.64 4.08 17.01
N GLY A 20 23.77 3.44 16.70
CA GLY A 20 23.87 2.03 16.30
C GLY A 20 23.38 1.02 17.33
N PHE A 21 22.08 0.81 17.37
CA PHE A 21 21.49 -0.49 17.71
C PHE A 21 21.62 -1.37 16.47
N SER A 22 22.07 -2.62 16.64
CA SER A 22 21.99 -3.61 15.57
C SER A 22 20.52 -3.81 15.23
N GLN A 23 20.07 -3.22 14.13
CA GLN A 23 18.78 -3.58 13.56
C GLN A 23 18.84 -5.07 13.22
N PRO A 24 17.79 -5.87 13.51
CA PRO A 24 17.72 -7.20 12.95
C PRO A 24 17.92 -7.07 11.43
N VAL A 25 18.78 -7.90 10.86
CA VAL A 25 18.88 -7.99 9.40
C VAL A 25 17.54 -8.55 8.95
N SER A 26 16.80 -7.79 8.14
CA SER A 26 15.54 -8.26 7.59
C SER A 26 15.75 -9.59 6.88
N ALA A 27 14.95 -10.59 7.25
CA ALA A 27 14.90 -11.87 6.60
C ALA A 27 13.97 -11.85 5.37
N PHE A 28 13.17 -10.78 5.22
CA PHE A 28 12.30 -10.56 4.09
C PHE A 28 13.11 -10.46 2.80
N LYS A 29 12.68 -11.19 1.77
CA LYS A 29 13.35 -11.25 0.47
C LYS A 29 12.34 -11.23 -0.66
N VAL A 30 12.62 -10.45 -1.69
CA VAL A 30 11.94 -10.54 -2.98
C VAL A 30 12.86 -11.25 -3.96
N ASP A 31 12.41 -12.38 -4.49
CA ASP A 31 13.13 -13.15 -5.51
C ASP A 31 12.43 -13.03 -6.86
N PHE A 32 13.19 -12.72 -7.90
CA PHE A 32 12.65 -12.52 -9.24
C PHE A 32 12.96 -13.70 -10.15
N ASN A 33 11.92 -14.28 -10.74
CA ASN A 33 12.06 -15.19 -11.87
C ASN A 33 12.15 -14.37 -13.15
N LEU A 34 13.38 -14.04 -13.53
CA LEU A 34 13.68 -13.17 -14.67
C LEU A 34 13.71 -13.95 -15.99
N THR A 35 13.05 -13.41 -17.02
CA THR A 35 13.14 -13.94 -18.39
C THR A 35 13.35 -12.80 -19.38
N GLY A 36 14.48 -12.83 -20.09
CA GLY A 36 14.74 -11.88 -21.18
C GLY A 36 15.12 -10.46 -20.76
N THR A 37 15.59 -10.28 -19.52
CA THR A 37 16.05 -9.00 -18.97
C THR A 37 17.48 -8.64 -19.37
N ASN A 38 17.81 -7.34 -19.30
CA ASN A 38 19.17 -6.82 -19.41
C ASN A 38 19.73 -6.41 -18.03
N SER A 39 21.03 -6.08 -17.96
CA SER A 39 21.71 -5.75 -16.70
C SER A 39 21.14 -4.55 -15.96
N ASP A 40 20.67 -3.54 -16.69
CA ASP A 40 20.17 -2.29 -16.11
C ASP A 40 18.80 -2.54 -15.48
N GLN A 41 17.94 -3.30 -16.20
CA GLN A 41 16.67 -3.80 -15.67
C GLN A 41 16.87 -4.66 -14.41
N GLU A 42 17.82 -5.59 -14.43
CA GLU A 42 18.11 -6.46 -13.27
C GLU A 42 18.61 -5.67 -12.06
N THR A 43 19.47 -4.67 -12.30
CA THR A 43 19.97 -3.78 -11.24
C THR A 43 18.83 -2.97 -10.65
N ALA A 44 17.97 -2.39 -11.50
CA ALA A 44 16.85 -1.58 -11.08
C ALA A 44 15.77 -2.39 -10.34
N LEU A 45 15.47 -3.62 -10.79
CA LEU A 45 14.61 -4.55 -10.07
C LEU A 45 15.19 -4.87 -8.68
N GLY A 46 16.50 -5.10 -8.59
CA GLY A 46 17.17 -5.28 -7.31
C GLY A 46 17.05 -4.07 -6.37
N GLN A 47 17.10 -2.86 -6.92
CA GLN A 47 16.86 -1.62 -6.14
C GLN A 47 15.40 -1.53 -5.69
N ALA A 48 14.43 -1.86 -6.55
CA ALA A 48 13.01 -1.88 -6.21
C ALA A 48 12.71 -2.89 -5.09
N ALA A 49 13.27 -4.11 -5.15
CA ALA A 49 13.20 -5.09 -4.07
C ALA A 49 13.77 -4.54 -2.76
N GLN A 50 14.93 -3.87 -2.82
CA GLN A 50 15.57 -3.30 -1.63
C GLN A 50 14.72 -2.24 -0.92
N ILE A 51 13.83 -1.53 -1.62
CA ILE A 51 12.91 -0.58 -0.97
C ILE A 51 12.06 -1.31 0.07
N TRP A 52 11.47 -2.45 -0.30
CA TRP A 52 10.68 -3.28 0.61
C TRP A 52 11.53 -4.08 1.60
N GLU A 53 12.63 -4.72 1.15
CA GLU A 53 13.50 -5.52 2.01
C GLU A 53 14.18 -4.72 3.14
N ASN A 54 14.33 -3.41 2.99
CA ASN A 54 14.89 -2.56 4.04
C ASN A 54 13.86 -2.20 5.13
N ILE A 55 12.58 -2.49 4.92
CA ILE A 55 11.49 -2.00 5.75
C ILE A 55 10.68 -3.14 6.35
N LEU A 56 10.36 -4.16 5.56
CA LEU A 56 9.63 -5.34 6.02
C LEU A 56 10.59 -6.32 6.70
N LEU A 57 10.13 -7.02 7.73
CA LEU A 57 10.97 -7.83 8.61
C LEU A 57 10.60 -9.32 8.62
N ASP A 58 9.45 -9.69 8.06
CA ASP A 58 8.95 -11.06 7.98
C ASP A 58 9.97 -12.01 7.36
N ASP A 59 10.17 -13.18 7.96
CA ASP A 59 11.06 -14.23 7.43
C ASP A 59 10.37 -15.02 6.31
N ILE A 60 10.10 -14.33 5.18
CA ILE A 60 9.46 -14.89 4.00
C ILE A 60 10.20 -14.53 2.71
N ILE A 61 10.01 -15.36 1.69
CA ILE A 61 10.45 -15.10 0.33
C ILE A 61 9.21 -14.89 -0.56
N VAL A 62 9.16 -13.73 -1.19
CA VAL A 62 8.16 -13.34 -2.19
C VAL A 62 8.74 -13.57 -3.58
N ASN A 63 8.18 -14.52 -4.31
CA ASN A 63 8.67 -14.96 -5.62
C ASN A 63 7.83 -14.32 -6.72
N ILE A 64 8.43 -13.49 -7.55
CA ILE A 64 7.71 -12.71 -8.57
C ILE A 64 8.26 -13.05 -9.95
N ASN A 65 7.39 -13.43 -10.87
CA ASN A 65 7.78 -13.54 -12.28
C ASN A 65 7.82 -12.16 -12.91
N ILE A 66 8.88 -11.85 -13.65
CA ILE A 66 9.02 -10.58 -14.35
C ILE A 66 9.03 -10.81 -15.86
N SER A 67 8.19 -10.06 -16.58
CA SER A 67 8.20 -9.97 -18.04
C SER A 67 8.18 -8.53 -18.54
N PHE A 68 8.59 -8.37 -19.79
CA PHE A 68 8.52 -7.11 -20.53
C PHE A 68 7.85 -7.37 -21.87
N ALA A 69 6.78 -6.63 -22.18
CA ALA A 69 6.04 -6.78 -23.43
C ALA A 69 5.44 -5.46 -23.90
N ASP A 70 5.03 -5.38 -25.18
CA ASP A 70 4.12 -4.31 -25.61
C ASP A 70 2.71 -4.69 -25.18
N MET A 71 2.20 -4.02 -24.14
CA MET A 71 0.88 -4.31 -23.56
C MET A 71 -0.29 -3.71 -24.37
N GLY A 72 -0.03 -3.15 -25.55
CA GLY A 72 -1.06 -2.53 -26.40
C GLY A 72 -1.56 -1.16 -25.91
N SER A 73 -1.27 -0.79 -24.66
CA SER A 73 -1.71 0.45 -24.02
C SER A 73 -0.63 1.54 -24.01
N SER A 74 -1.05 2.80 -24.04
CA SER A 74 -0.20 3.98 -23.83
C SER A 74 -0.42 4.64 -22.46
N SER A 75 -1.20 4.01 -21.58
CA SER A 75 -1.52 4.52 -20.24
C SER A 75 -1.24 3.52 -19.12
N ILE A 76 -0.81 2.29 -19.45
CA ILE A 76 -0.45 1.25 -18.49
C ILE A 76 1.05 1.09 -18.56
N ILE A 77 1.76 1.49 -17.50
CA ILE A 77 3.22 1.48 -17.42
C ILE A 77 3.73 0.09 -17.02
N GLY A 78 3.08 -0.50 -16.02
CA GLY A 78 3.26 -1.87 -15.56
C GLY A 78 1.92 -2.45 -15.13
N GLY A 79 1.91 -3.73 -14.79
CA GLY A 79 0.76 -4.33 -14.13
C GLY A 79 1.12 -5.61 -13.41
N THR A 80 0.54 -5.76 -12.22
CA THR A 80 0.72 -6.93 -11.35
C THR A 80 -0.51 -7.82 -11.38
N SER A 81 -0.27 -9.12 -11.58
CA SER A 81 -1.23 -10.18 -11.35
C SER A 81 -0.80 -11.00 -10.14
N SER A 82 -1.37 -10.69 -8.98
CA SER A 82 -1.09 -11.41 -7.72
C SER A 82 -1.79 -12.76 -7.68
N THR A 83 -1.14 -13.77 -7.11
CA THR A 83 -1.78 -15.05 -6.79
C THR A 83 -2.65 -14.86 -5.55
N LEU A 84 -3.96 -15.05 -5.67
CA LEU A 84 -4.93 -14.80 -4.59
C LEU A 84 -5.42 -16.11 -3.96
N TYR A 85 -5.65 -16.08 -2.65
CA TYR A 85 -6.28 -17.16 -1.90
C TYR A 85 -7.35 -16.62 -0.97
N TYR A 86 -8.42 -17.40 -0.79
CA TYR A 86 -9.40 -17.18 0.26
C TYR A 86 -8.92 -17.78 1.57
N ALA A 87 -9.21 -17.09 2.67
CA ALA A 87 -9.01 -17.52 4.03
C ALA A 87 -10.27 -17.24 4.86
N ASP A 88 -10.43 -17.96 5.97
CA ASP A 88 -11.47 -17.66 6.93
C ASP A 88 -11.14 -16.36 7.68
N PHE A 89 -12.09 -15.45 7.79
CA PHE A 89 -11.95 -14.15 8.45
C PHE A 89 -11.59 -14.31 9.93
N GLY A 90 -12.17 -15.29 10.62
CA GLY A 90 -11.83 -15.58 12.01
C GLY A 90 -10.38 -16.02 12.16
N ASP A 91 -9.88 -16.83 11.23
CA ASP A 91 -8.46 -17.21 11.18
C ASP A 91 -7.55 -16.01 10.87
N VAL A 92 -7.89 -15.18 9.88
CA VAL A 92 -7.10 -13.96 9.54
C VAL A 92 -7.04 -13.00 10.72
N LYS A 93 -8.17 -12.74 11.37
CA LYS A 93 -8.26 -11.92 12.60
C LYS A 93 -7.39 -12.49 13.72
N ASN A 94 -7.34 -13.81 13.87
CA ASN A 94 -6.47 -14.46 14.85
C ASN A 94 -4.98 -14.29 14.49
N GLN A 95 -4.61 -14.44 13.22
CA GLN A 95 -3.23 -14.24 12.79
C GLN A 95 -2.78 -12.80 12.97
N LEU A 96 -3.56 -11.81 12.53
CA LEU A 96 -3.28 -10.39 12.78
C LEU A 96 -3.10 -10.07 14.27
N ASN A 97 -3.87 -10.72 15.15
CA ASN A 97 -3.69 -10.55 16.60
C ASN A 97 -2.41 -11.21 17.14
N ILE A 98 -1.96 -12.32 16.56
CA ILE A 98 -0.69 -12.98 16.92
C ILE A 98 0.50 -12.16 16.41
N ASP A 99 0.35 -11.56 15.23
CA ASP A 99 1.39 -10.89 14.43
C ASP A 99 1.68 -9.44 14.87
N ARG A 100 1.12 -9.00 16.00
CA ARG A 100 1.30 -7.61 16.45
C ARG A 100 2.74 -7.33 16.85
N THR A 101 3.44 -6.49 16.11
CA THR A 101 4.78 -6.01 16.45
C THR A 101 4.87 -4.50 16.63
N SER A 102 3.81 -3.76 16.23
CA SER A 102 3.72 -2.31 16.31
C SER A 102 2.53 -1.80 17.15
N ASP A 103 2.56 -0.49 17.45
CA ASP A 103 1.41 0.22 18.06
C ASP A 103 0.24 0.35 17.07
N ALA A 104 0.53 0.39 15.76
CA ALA A 104 -0.49 0.42 14.72
C ALA A 104 -1.21 -0.93 14.66
N ASP A 105 -0.51 -2.07 14.68
CA ASP A 105 -1.14 -3.40 14.74
C ASP A 105 -2.03 -3.55 15.95
N THR A 106 -1.56 -3.03 17.09
CA THR A 106 -2.35 -3.03 18.33
C THR A 106 -3.67 -2.29 18.16
N SER A 107 -3.66 -1.17 17.47
CA SER A 107 -4.85 -0.36 17.20
C SER A 107 -5.74 -1.03 16.14
N ALA A 108 -5.13 -1.52 15.06
CA ALA A 108 -5.78 -2.22 13.95
C ALA A 108 -6.49 -3.49 14.39
N VAL A 109 -5.87 -4.29 15.25
CA VAL A 109 -6.50 -5.48 15.85
C VAL A 109 -7.64 -5.07 16.78
N GLY A 110 -7.48 -3.99 17.55
CA GLY A 110 -8.58 -3.44 18.36
C GLY A 110 -9.78 -3.03 17.51
N TYR A 111 -9.50 -2.41 16.36
CA TYR A 111 -10.47 -1.99 15.37
C TYR A 111 -11.17 -3.17 14.68
N ILE A 112 -10.42 -4.17 14.16
CA ILE A 112 -10.98 -5.38 13.55
C ILE A 112 -11.86 -6.15 14.54
N ASN A 113 -11.47 -6.22 15.81
CA ASN A 113 -12.28 -6.86 16.85
C ASN A 113 -13.61 -6.13 17.12
N ALA A 114 -13.71 -4.85 16.77
CA ALA A 114 -14.91 -4.04 16.90
C ALA A 114 -15.78 -4.03 15.64
N LEU A 115 -15.31 -4.59 14.52
CA LEU A 115 -16.07 -4.62 13.27
C LEU A 115 -17.39 -5.37 13.42
N PRO A 116 -18.47 -4.91 12.75
CA PRO A 116 -19.74 -5.59 12.74
C PRO A 116 -19.62 -7.01 12.18
N THR A 117 -20.12 -7.98 12.95
CA THR A 117 -20.22 -9.38 12.52
C THR A 117 -21.63 -9.90 12.68
N THR A 118 -22.03 -10.86 11.84
CA THR A 118 -23.37 -11.44 11.88
C THR A 118 -23.35 -12.97 11.87
N GLY A 119 -24.44 -13.58 12.36
CA GLY A 119 -24.65 -15.03 12.29
C GLY A 119 -23.87 -15.86 13.30
N LEU A 120 -23.77 -17.16 13.02
CA LEU A 120 -22.95 -18.11 13.78
C LEU A 120 -21.58 -18.19 13.09
N GLY A 121 -20.50 -17.79 13.76
CA GLY A 121 -19.15 -17.83 13.20
C GLY A 121 -18.43 -16.48 13.02
N GLU A 122 -18.99 -15.37 13.53
CA GLU A 122 -18.39 -14.03 13.40
C GLU A 122 -18.12 -13.61 11.93
N ASN A 123 -19.05 -13.92 11.00
CA ASN A 123 -18.92 -13.49 9.61
C ASN A 123 -18.77 -11.97 9.52
N LEU A 124 -17.75 -11.49 8.80
CA LEU A 124 -17.52 -10.08 8.54
C LEU A 124 -18.71 -9.50 7.80
N SER A 125 -19.27 -8.40 8.31
CA SER A 125 -20.30 -7.64 7.60
C SER A 125 -19.66 -6.47 6.86
N PHE A 126 -20.09 -6.24 5.62
CA PHE A 126 -19.54 -5.21 4.74
C PHE A 126 -20.60 -4.72 3.75
N TRP A 127 -20.51 -3.46 3.34
CA TRP A 127 -21.34 -2.86 2.31
C TRP A 127 -20.73 -3.07 0.93
N SER A 128 -21.59 -3.32 -0.04
CA SER A 128 -21.25 -3.37 -1.46
C SER A 128 -22.51 -3.14 -2.29
N ASN A 129 -22.35 -2.84 -3.56
CA ASN A 129 -23.47 -2.50 -4.42
C ASN A 129 -24.47 -3.64 -4.61
N SER A 130 -25.74 -3.27 -4.65
CA SER A 130 -26.81 -4.17 -5.03
C SER A 130 -26.63 -4.66 -6.47
N PRO A 131 -26.94 -5.93 -6.76
CA PRO A 131 -26.98 -6.48 -8.12
C PRO A 131 -27.86 -5.70 -9.10
N SER A 132 -28.90 -5.07 -8.55
CA SER A 132 -29.84 -4.27 -9.33
C SER A 132 -29.31 -2.87 -9.69
N GLY A 133 -28.13 -2.48 -9.18
CA GLY A 133 -27.54 -1.16 -9.39
C GLY A 133 -28.30 -0.01 -8.71
N GLU A 134 -29.07 -0.33 -7.67
CA GLU A 134 -29.72 0.65 -6.79
C GLU A 134 -28.78 1.00 -5.62
N ASP A 135 -29.30 1.03 -4.40
CA ASP A 135 -28.56 1.32 -3.17
C ASP A 135 -27.69 0.13 -2.75
N ASP A 136 -26.69 0.40 -1.91
CA ASP A 136 -25.83 -0.61 -1.32
C ASP A 136 -26.58 -1.58 -0.40
N LEU A 137 -26.09 -2.81 -0.34
CA LEU A 137 -26.60 -3.85 0.53
C LEU A 137 -25.52 -4.31 1.52
N LEU A 138 -25.96 -4.61 2.75
CA LEU A 138 -25.10 -5.21 3.75
C LEU A 138 -24.96 -6.71 3.47
N TYR A 139 -23.75 -7.12 3.11
CA TYR A 139 -23.34 -8.51 2.93
C TYR A 139 -22.67 -9.05 4.19
N ALA A 140 -22.57 -10.37 4.28
CA ALA A 140 -21.78 -11.04 5.30
C ALA A 140 -21.04 -12.25 4.73
N SER A 141 -19.77 -12.39 5.06
CA SER A 141 -18.92 -13.49 4.59
C SER A 141 -18.00 -13.99 5.70
N SER A 142 -17.80 -15.31 5.77
CA SER A 142 -16.68 -15.89 6.52
C SER A 142 -15.38 -15.85 5.70
N ASP A 143 -15.48 -15.73 4.38
CA ASP A 143 -14.33 -15.68 3.49
C ASP A 143 -13.85 -14.23 3.37
N ILE A 144 -12.53 -14.07 3.43
CA ILE A 144 -11.77 -12.89 3.01
C ILE A 144 -10.68 -13.37 2.06
N PHE A 145 -10.13 -12.52 1.20
CA PHE A 145 -8.98 -12.92 0.40
C PHE A 145 -7.73 -12.07 0.65
N GLY A 146 -6.58 -12.66 0.38
CA GLY A 146 -5.29 -11.97 0.39
C GLY A 146 -4.43 -12.45 -0.77
N THR A 147 -3.36 -11.70 -1.07
CA THR A 147 -2.32 -12.22 -1.94
C THR A 147 -1.55 -13.33 -1.22
N GLN A 148 -0.92 -14.22 -1.99
CA GLN A 148 -0.10 -15.28 -1.45
C GLN A 148 1.02 -14.72 -0.55
N ALA A 149 1.63 -13.59 -0.93
CA ALA A 149 2.65 -12.93 -0.12
C ALA A 149 2.10 -12.38 1.19
N ASN A 150 0.92 -11.77 1.18
CA ASN A 150 0.28 -11.22 2.37
C ASN A 150 -0.10 -12.34 3.36
N LEU A 151 -0.63 -13.45 2.86
CA LEU A 151 -0.95 -14.60 3.71
C LEU A 151 0.31 -15.30 4.25
N LYS A 152 1.43 -15.30 3.51
CA LYS A 152 2.72 -15.80 4.02
C LYS A 152 3.20 -14.97 5.22
N ALA A 153 3.07 -13.65 5.15
CA ALA A 153 3.45 -12.75 6.24
C ALA A 153 2.63 -13.07 7.51
N LEU A 154 1.33 -13.30 7.35
CA LEU A 154 0.42 -13.82 8.39
C LEU A 154 0.67 -15.29 8.82
N GLY A 155 1.76 -15.92 8.39
CA GLY A 155 2.18 -17.26 8.80
C GLY A 155 1.48 -18.43 8.10
N TYR A 156 0.70 -18.19 7.05
CA TYR A 156 0.13 -19.27 6.24
C TYR A 156 1.22 -19.97 5.43
N THR A 157 1.07 -21.28 5.23
CA THR A 157 2.07 -22.12 4.56
C THR A 157 1.42 -23.10 3.57
N GLY A 158 2.24 -23.80 2.78
CA GLY A 158 1.75 -24.81 1.82
C GLY A 158 1.42 -24.26 0.43
N PHE A 159 1.75 -22.99 0.18
CA PHE A 159 1.63 -22.37 -1.13
C PHE A 159 2.60 -22.97 -2.16
N THR A 160 2.21 -22.95 -3.43
CA THR A 160 3.01 -23.49 -4.53
C THR A 160 3.00 -22.52 -5.72
N GLY A 161 4.17 -22.33 -6.33
CA GLY A 161 4.31 -21.41 -7.45
C GLY A 161 4.63 -19.98 -7.03
N PRO A 162 4.68 -19.05 -8.00
CA PRO A 162 5.02 -17.65 -7.76
C PRO A 162 3.90 -16.92 -6.99
N ASP A 163 4.29 -15.95 -6.19
CA ASP A 163 3.39 -15.08 -5.43
C ASP A 163 2.69 -14.06 -6.34
N ALA A 164 3.35 -13.62 -7.40
CA ALA A 164 2.78 -12.74 -8.41
C ALA A 164 3.51 -12.87 -9.76
N SER A 165 2.91 -12.30 -10.80
CA SER A 165 3.59 -11.99 -12.06
C SER A 165 3.42 -10.51 -12.36
N VAL A 166 4.51 -9.85 -12.74
CA VAL A 166 4.55 -8.43 -13.11
C VAL A 166 5.01 -8.31 -14.55
N GLU A 167 4.27 -7.53 -15.34
CA GLU A 167 4.63 -7.21 -16.72
C GLU A 167 4.84 -5.71 -16.88
N PHE A 168 6.00 -5.30 -17.39
CA PHE A 168 6.31 -3.90 -17.69
C PHE A 168 6.14 -3.59 -19.18
N ASN A 169 5.52 -2.45 -19.47
CA ASN A 169 5.16 -2.07 -20.83
C ASN A 169 6.35 -1.44 -21.58
N THR A 170 6.84 -2.14 -22.59
CA THR A 170 7.97 -1.71 -23.44
C THR A 170 7.69 -0.48 -24.32
N LYS A 171 6.47 0.07 -24.30
CA LYS A 171 6.14 1.36 -24.95
C LYS A 171 6.67 2.57 -24.20
N PHE A 172 6.96 2.43 -22.91
CA PHE A 172 7.48 3.53 -22.09
C PHE A 172 9.00 3.55 -22.13
N ALA A 173 9.57 4.75 -22.17
CA ALA A 173 10.98 4.95 -21.89
C ALA A 173 11.17 4.93 -20.37
N PHE A 174 12.14 4.16 -19.91
CA PHE A 174 12.38 3.88 -18.50
C PHE A 174 13.77 4.36 -18.11
N ASP A 175 13.82 5.12 -17.03
CA ASP A 175 15.05 5.43 -16.30
C ASP A 175 15.29 4.31 -15.29
N TYR A 176 16.44 3.64 -15.42
CA TYR A 176 16.82 2.51 -14.58
C TYR A 176 17.77 2.93 -13.44
N ASP A 177 18.19 4.20 -13.37
CA ASP A 177 19.13 4.70 -12.36
C ASP A 177 18.61 5.99 -11.70
N ARG A 178 18.05 5.85 -10.50
CA ARG A 178 17.52 7.00 -9.74
C ARG A 178 18.60 7.87 -9.07
N SER A 179 19.88 7.53 -9.20
CA SER A 179 20.94 8.15 -8.38
C SER A 179 21.26 9.60 -8.75
N ASP A 180 20.87 10.05 -9.94
CA ASP A 180 21.05 11.42 -10.43
C ASP A 180 19.72 12.15 -10.73
N GLY A 181 18.60 11.59 -10.29
CA GLY A 181 17.25 12.08 -10.58
C GLY A 181 16.52 11.13 -11.52
N ILE A 182 15.41 11.59 -12.10
CA ILE A 182 14.70 10.89 -13.18
C ILE A 182 14.72 11.81 -14.40
N ASP A 183 15.10 11.30 -15.57
CA ASP A 183 15.03 12.10 -16.79
C ASP A 183 13.57 12.55 -17.07
N SER A 184 13.41 13.82 -17.43
CA SER A 184 12.11 14.44 -17.72
C SER A 184 11.27 13.76 -18.81
N LEU A 185 11.87 12.87 -19.62
CA LEU A 185 11.22 12.12 -20.69
C LEU A 185 11.12 10.61 -20.40
N GLU A 186 11.53 10.18 -19.21
CA GLU A 186 11.55 8.77 -18.80
C GLU A 186 10.72 8.55 -17.55
N MET A 187 10.24 7.32 -17.39
CA MET A 187 9.53 6.86 -16.20
C MET A 187 10.53 6.29 -15.21
N ASP A 188 10.36 6.58 -13.92
CA ASP A 188 11.12 5.94 -12.85
C ASP A 188 10.84 4.43 -12.78
N PHE A 189 11.69 3.60 -13.39
CA PHE A 189 11.46 2.16 -13.42
C PHE A 189 11.57 1.51 -12.04
N VAL A 190 12.51 1.97 -11.21
CA VAL A 190 12.70 1.42 -9.86
C VAL A 190 11.47 1.72 -9.00
N GLY A 191 10.94 2.96 -9.09
CA GLY A 191 9.72 3.37 -8.43
C GLY A 191 8.50 2.59 -8.90
N VAL A 192 8.31 2.48 -10.23
CA VAL A 192 7.21 1.70 -10.82
C VAL A 192 7.32 0.23 -10.42
N ALA A 193 8.49 -0.38 -10.49
CA ALA A 193 8.67 -1.77 -10.08
C ALA A 193 8.41 -1.97 -8.58
N ALA A 194 8.77 -1.02 -7.73
CA ALA A 194 8.48 -1.08 -6.30
C ALA A 194 6.97 -0.95 -6.02
N HIS A 195 6.27 -0.09 -6.77
CA HIS A 195 4.81 0.00 -6.76
C HIS A 195 4.15 -1.33 -7.14
N GLU A 196 4.58 -1.97 -8.24
CA GLU A 196 4.06 -3.27 -8.65
C GLU A 196 4.32 -4.37 -7.61
N ILE A 197 5.48 -4.35 -6.95
CA ILE A 197 5.74 -5.23 -5.80
C ILE A 197 4.72 -4.97 -4.68
N GLY A 198 4.33 -3.72 -4.41
CA GLY A 198 3.30 -3.39 -3.42
C GLY A 198 1.97 -4.11 -3.66
N HIS A 199 1.52 -4.22 -4.92
CA HIS A 199 0.35 -5.04 -5.26
C HIS A 199 0.58 -6.54 -5.04
N ALA A 200 1.78 -7.05 -5.33
CA ALA A 200 2.12 -8.44 -5.01
C ALA A 200 2.04 -8.71 -3.51
N LEU A 201 2.43 -7.72 -2.69
CA LEU A 201 2.40 -7.75 -1.24
C LEU A 201 1.00 -7.55 -0.64
N GLY A 202 -0.04 -7.28 -1.43
CA GLY A 202 -1.41 -7.26 -0.93
C GLY A 202 -2.05 -5.89 -0.82
N PHE A 203 -1.44 -4.86 -1.42
CA PHE A 203 -2.15 -3.62 -1.70
C PHE A 203 -3.14 -3.84 -2.85
N VAL A 204 -4.21 -4.58 -2.58
CA VAL A 204 -5.25 -4.98 -3.55
C VAL A 204 -6.62 -4.83 -2.91
N SER A 205 -7.61 -4.41 -3.69
CA SER A 205 -8.99 -4.23 -3.25
C SER A 205 -9.95 -5.09 -4.07
N SER A 206 -10.95 -5.64 -3.40
CA SER A 206 -12.07 -6.36 -4.02
C SER A 206 -12.92 -5.45 -4.92
N VAL A 207 -12.93 -4.14 -4.66
CA VAL A 207 -13.67 -3.12 -5.42
C VAL A 207 -13.33 -3.19 -6.92
N ASP A 208 -12.04 -3.30 -7.26
CA ASP A 208 -11.59 -3.38 -8.66
C ASP A 208 -12.12 -4.64 -9.36
N SER A 209 -12.10 -5.77 -8.64
CA SER A 209 -12.60 -7.04 -9.17
C SER A 209 -14.13 -7.05 -9.29
N ASN A 210 -14.82 -6.46 -8.31
CA ASN A 210 -16.27 -6.30 -8.31
C ASN A 210 -16.73 -5.44 -9.48
N LEU A 211 -16.07 -4.30 -9.72
CA LEU A 211 -16.36 -3.44 -10.87
C LEU A 211 -16.17 -4.18 -12.19
N TRP A 212 -15.01 -4.83 -12.37
CA TRP A 212 -14.73 -5.57 -13.59
C TRP A 212 -15.77 -6.67 -13.83
N TYR A 213 -16.09 -7.44 -12.80
CA TYR A 213 -17.04 -8.55 -12.92
C TYR A 213 -18.45 -8.04 -13.23
N TYR A 214 -18.89 -6.96 -12.57
CA TYR A 214 -20.15 -6.29 -12.86
C TYR A 214 -20.23 -5.83 -14.33
N GLN A 215 -19.20 -5.15 -14.83
CA GLN A 215 -19.16 -4.64 -16.21
C GLN A 215 -19.19 -5.77 -17.27
N ASN A 216 -18.65 -6.95 -16.96
CA ASN A 216 -18.55 -8.05 -17.91
C ASN A 216 -19.67 -9.09 -17.79
N TYR A 217 -20.26 -9.26 -16.61
CA TYR A 217 -21.19 -10.36 -16.33
C TYR A 217 -22.49 -9.95 -15.63
N GLY A 218 -22.62 -8.70 -15.11
CA GLY A 218 -23.83 -8.22 -14.44
C GLY A 218 -24.24 -9.06 -13.23
N TYR A 219 -23.31 -9.24 -12.29
CA TYR A 219 -23.37 -10.29 -11.26
C TYR A 219 -24.18 -9.94 -10.03
N ASP A 220 -24.66 -11.00 -9.36
CA ASP A 220 -25.65 -10.93 -8.29
C ASP A 220 -25.07 -10.95 -6.85
N ASN A 221 -23.76 -11.07 -6.64
CA ASN A 221 -23.16 -11.07 -5.29
C ASN A 221 -21.81 -10.35 -5.24
N ALA A 222 -21.54 -9.58 -4.19
CA ALA A 222 -20.21 -9.01 -3.99
C ALA A 222 -19.17 -10.10 -3.70
N LEU A 223 -17.98 -9.97 -4.30
CA LEU A 223 -16.80 -10.69 -3.83
C LEU A 223 -16.50 -10.27 -2.40
N PRO A 224 -16.00 -11.19 -1.54
CA PRO A 224 -15.63 -10.80 -0.19
C PRO A 224 -14.48 -9.77 -0.20
N PRO A 225 -14.35 -8.98 0.86
CA PRO A 225 -13.25 -8.02 1.02
C PRO A 225 -11.87 -8.68 0.87
N SER A 226 -10.89 -7.89 0.44
CA SER A 226 -9.47 -8.22 0.64
C SER A 226 -9.05 -7.94 2.10
N ILE A 227 -7.84 -8.34 2.50
CA ILE A 227 -7.28 -7.95 3.80
C ILE A 227 -7.10 -6.42 3.89
N LEU A 228 -6.71 -5.74 2.81
CA LEU A 228 -6.63 -4.27 2.77
C LEU A 228 -8.01 -3.63 2.98
N ASP A 229 -9.05 -4.22 2.39
CA ASP A 229 -10.43 -3.72 2.49
C ASP A 229 -10.98 -3.78 3.92
N LEU A 230 -10.36 -4.52 4.85
CA LEU A 230 -10.70 -4.45 6.29
C LEU A 230 -10.56 -3.05 6.87
N TYR A 231 -9.88 -2.15 6.17
CA TYR A 231 -9.64 -0.79 6.58
C TYR A 231 -10.25 0.23 5.61
N ARG A 232 -11.02 -0.24 4.62
CA ARG A 232 -11.64 0.63 3.61
C ARG A 232 -13.03 1.06 4.03
N HIS A 233 -13.28 2.34 3.84
CA HIS A 233 -14.53 3.04 4.14
C HIS A 233 -14.92 3.97 3.00
N THR A 234 -16.19 4.40 3.02
CA THR A 234 -16.69 5.52 2.22
C THR A 234 -17.39 6.52 3.15
N ASP A 235 -17.71 7.70 2.63
CA ASP A 235 -18.52 8.69 3.32
C ASP A 235 -19.99 8.27 3.52
N GLU A 236 -20.49 7.27 2.79
CA GLU A 236 -21.88 6.81 2.89
C GLU A 236 -22.14 6.09 4.22
N HIS A 237 -21.24 5.19 4.60
CA HIS A 237 -21.38 4.35 5.79
C HIS A 237 -20.46 4.79 6.94
N GLY A 238 -19.32 5.39 6.62
CA GLY A 238 -18.39 5.97 7.59
C GLY A 238 -17.54 4.94 8.36
N ALA A 239 -16.85 5.43 9.40
CA ALA A 239 -15.87 4.66 10.16
C ALA A 239 -16.47 3.45 10.89
N GLY A 240 -15.79 2.30 10.81
CA GLY A 240 -16.21 1.06 11.47
C GLY A 240 -17.23 0.25 10.69
N GLU A 241 -17.65 0.72 9.52
CA GLU A 241 -18.42 -0.04 8.54
C GLU A 241 -17.55 -0.25 7.31
N ILE A 242 -17.20 -1.51 7.03
CA ILE A 242 -16.41 -1.83 5.84
C ILE A 242 -17.27 -1.57 4.61
N ASP A 243 -16.70 -0.85 3.66
CA ASP A 243 -17.39 -0.52 2.43
C ASP A 243 -16.49 -0.76 1.21
N ILE A 244 -16.93 -1.69 0.38
CA ILE A 244 -16.29 -2.10 -0.87
C ILE A 244 -17.22 -1.89 -2.06
N SER A 245 -18.05 -0.86 -1.99
CA SER A 245 -18.82 -0.38 -3.13
C SER A 245 -17.92 0.18 -4.23
N TYR A 246 -18.35 -0.06 -5.46
CA TYR A 246 -17.72 0.34 -6.72
C TYR A 246 -18.62 1.31 -7.50
N ASP A 247 -19.41 2.13 -6.80
CA ASP A 247 -20.32 3.14 -7.34
C ASP A 247 -19.66 4.50 -7.65
N GLY A 248 -18.36 4.62 -7.35
CA GLY A 248 -17.60 5.86 -7.50
C GLY A 248 -17.64 6.76 -6.27
N SER A 249 -18.08 6.25 -5.12
CA SER A 249 -17.92 6.92 -3.84
C SER A 249 -16.44 7.06 -3.48
N ASP A 250 -16.05 8.24 -2.99
CA ASP A 250 -14.68 8.51 -2.55
C ASP A 250 -14.37 7.60 -1.34
N GLY A 251 -13.32 6.79 -1.47
CA GLY A 251 -12.92 5.84 -0.46
C GLY A 251 -11.83 6.39 0.45
N TRP A 252 -11.70 5.84 1.65
CA TRP A 252 -10.61 6.18 2.56
C TRP A 252 -10.23 4.99 3.44
N PHE A 253 -8.99 5.02 3.90
CA PHE A 253 -8.35 4.01 4.72
C PHE A 253 -8.28 4.45 6.19
N SER A 254 -8.64 3.54 7.10
CA SER A 254 -8.44 3.72 8.54
C SER A 254 -8.41 2.40 9.29
N TYR A 255 -7.46 2.30 10.22
CA TYR A 255 -7.33 1.16 11.14
C TYR A 255 -7.65 1.52 12.60
N ASP A 256 -8.04 2.77 12.88
CA ASP A 256 -8.30 3.25 14.25
C ASP A 256 -9.46 4.25 14.37
N THR A 257 -10.18 4.53 13.27
CA THR A 257 -11.26 5.53 13.14
C THR A 257 -10.84 7.00 13.30
N ALA A 258 -9.58 7.28 13.63
CA ALA A 258 -9.08 8.64 13.84
C ALA A 258 -8.17 9.11 12.70
N LEU A 259 -7.36 8.20 12.15
CA LEU A 259 -6.61 8.42 10.92
C LEU A 259 -7.53 8.24 9.71
N ILE A 260 -7.39 9.12 8.73
CA ILE A 260 -8.07 9.04 7.44
C ILE A 260 -7.02 9.28 6.36
N ILE A 261 -6.86 8.34 5.45
CA ILE A 261 -6.00 8.44 4.27
C ILE A 261 -6.86 8.19 3.04
N ASP A 262 -6.94 9.15 2.13
CA ASP A 262 -7.81 9.04 0.96
C ASP A 262 -7.34 7.91 0.03
N MET A 263 -8.28 7.12 -0.46
CA MET A 263 -8.07 6.02 -1.39
C MET A 263 -8.78 6.31 -2.71
N SER A 264 -8.32 5.66 -3.77
CA SER A 264 -8.98 5.75 -5.07
C SER A 264 -10.44 5.23 -5.03
N ASP A 265 -11.29 5.76 -5.91
CA ASP A 265 -12.75 5.53 -5.92
C ASP A 265 -13.21 4.21 -6.57
N GLY A 266 -12.29 3.42 -7.13
CA GLY A 266 -12.61 2.16 -7.78
C GLY A 266 -12.93 2.26 -9.27
N GLY A 267 -12.84 3.43 -9.89
CA GLY A 267 -12.87 3.63 -11.34
C GLY A 267 -14.14 4.26 -11.90
N LEU A 268 -15.13 4.56 -11.06
CA LEU A 268 -16.41 5.16 -11.47
C LEU A 268 -16.63 6.57 -10.91
N GLY A 269 -15.78 7.04 -10.00
CA GLY A 269 -15.98 8.27 -9.26
C GLY A 269 -15.23 9.47 -9.82
N SER A 270 -14.84 10.35 -8.90
CA SER A 270 -14.22 11.64 -9.19
C SER A 270 -12.77 11.56 -9.65
N ASP A 271 -12.00 10.56 -9.18
CA ASP A 271 -10.63 10.30 -9.62
C ASP A 271 -10.55 9.26 -10.75
N GLY A 272 -11.53 8.36 -10.85
CA GLY A 272 -11.63 7.34 -11.89
C GLY A 272 -10.48 6.33 -11.85
N ARG A 273 -9.87 6.10 -10.69
CA ARG A 273 -8.72 5.21 -10.47
C ARG A 273 -9.10 3.96 -9.72
N GLN A 274 -8.26 2.93 -9.87
CA GLN A 274 -8.47 1.62 -9.24
C GLN A 274 -8.34 1.73 -7.72
N ALA A 275 -9.28 1.15 -6.99
CA ALA A 275 -9.37 1.21 -5.52
C ALA A 275 -8.18 0.54 -4.82
N SER A 276 -7.42 -0.30 -5.52
CA SER A 276 -6.11 -0.80 -5.06
C SER A 276 -5.03 0.28 -5.00
N HIS A 277 -5.36 1.55 -4.74
CA HIS A 277 -4.43 2.68 -4.69
C HIS A 277 -4.85 3.73 -3.66
N TRP A 278 -3.90 4.58 -3.28
CA TRP A 278 -4.20 5.88 -2.67
C TRP A 278 -4.95 6.79 -3.64
N ALA A 279 -5.56 7.88 -3.16
CA ALA A 279 -6.15 8.87 -4.03
C ALA A 279 -5.08 9.55 -4.92
N ASP A 280 -5.40 9.75 -6.20
CA ASP A 280 -4.50 10.35 -7.20
C ASP A 280 -4.14 11.81 -6.82
N TYR A 281 -2.95 12.26 -7.23
CA TYR A 281 -2.46 13.64 -7.04
C TYR A 281 -2.46 14.16 -5.60
N SER A 282 -2.38 13.27 -4.61
CA SER A 282 -2.50 13.62 -3.20
C SER A 282 -1.18 13.52 -2.43
N GLU A 283 -0.08 13.16 -3.11
CA GLU A 283 1.27 13.00 -2.52
C GLU A 283 1.26 12.02 -1.32
N LEU A 284 0.39 10.99 -1.39
CA LEU A 284 0.09 10.11 -0.26
C LEU A 284 1.06 8.97 -0.12
N GLY A 285 1.70 8.52 -1.20
CA GLY A 285 2.54 7.34 -1.15
C GLY A 285 2.96 6.80 -2.51
N MET A 286 3.80 5.78 -2.48
CA MET A 286 4.22 5.02 -3.65
C MET A 286 3.06 4.29 -4.30
N MET A 287 2.01 3.93 -3.54
CA MET A 287 0.79 3.30 -4.08
C MET A 287 -0.18 4.32 -4.73
N ASP A 288 0.35 5.40 -5.31
CA ASP A 288 -0.40 6.34 -6.16
C ASP A 288 -0.74 5.68 -7.51
N PRO A 289 -1.97 5.81 -8.02
CA PRO A 289 -2.39 5.16 -9.27
C PRO A 289 -1.75 5.75 -10.53
N THR A 290 -1.02 6.86 -10.43
CA THR A 290 -0.33 7.47 -11.57
C THR A 290 1.14 7.75 -11.30
N ALA A 291 1.88 7.80 -12.41
CA ALA A 291 3.25 8.27 -12.42
C ALA A 291 3.45 9.14 -13.66
N SER A 292 4.19 10.23 -13.51
CA SER A 292 4.54 11.17 -14.56
C SER A 292 5.97 10.96 -15.05
N TYR A 293 6.25 11.37 -16.29
CA TYR A 293 7.63 11.43 -16.78
C TYR A 293 8.46 12.40 -15.92
N GLY A 294 9.69 11.99 -15.55
CA GLY A 294 10.57 12.76 -14.67
C GLY A 294 10.15 12.77 -13.19
N GLU A 295 9.09 12.06 -12.83
CA GLU A 295 8.66 11.92 -11.44
C GLU A 295 9.44 10.81 -10.75
N LEU A 296 9.86 11.10 -9.53
CA LEU A 296 10.53 10.16 -8.64
C LEU A 296 9.49 9.63 -7.65
N LEU A 297 9.17 8.34 -7.73
CA LEU A 297 8.16 7.72 -6.87
C LEU A 297 8.80 7.24 -5.58
N ASP A 298 8.37 7.79 -4.45
CA ASP A 298 8.95 7.50 -3.14
C ASP A 298 7.96 6.83 -2.20
N LEU A 299 8.50 5.92 -1.39
CA LEU A 299 7.75 5.31 -0.31
C LEU A 299 7.56 6.31 0.83
N THR A 300 6.36 6.35 1.37
CA THR A 300 5.96 7.25 2.46
C THR A 300 5.58 6.47 3.71
N TYR A 301 5.27 7.21 4.78
CA TYR A 301 4.75 6.61 6.00
C TYR A 301 3.39 5.91 5.80
N ASN A 302 2.53 6.44 4.91
CA ASN A 302 1.21 5.86 4.67
C ASN A 302 1.32 4.47 4.04
N ASP A 303 2.25 4.29 3.10
CA ASP A 303 2.52 2.98 2.51
C ASP A 303 2.97 1.98 3.59
N ILE A 304 4.00 2.34 4.36
CA ILE A 304 4.54 1.48 5.42
C ILE A 304 3.45 1.11 6.43
N LEU A 305 2.64 2.08 6.84
CA LEU A 305 1.55 1.89 7.79
C LEU A 305 0.47 0.94 7.26
N ALA A 306 0.12 1.05 5.97
CA ALA A 306 -0.84 0.15 5.34
C ALA A 306 -0.31 -1.28 5.32
N PHE A 307 0.97 -1.48 4.96
CA PHE A 307 1.60 -2.81 4.97
C PHE A 307 1.72 -3.40 6.38
N ASP A 308 2.04 -2.57 7.39
CA ASP A 308 2.08 -2.97 8.80
C ASP A 308 0.75 -3.63 9.22
N VAL A 309 -0.35 -2.88 9.08
CA VAL A 309 -1.64 -3.34 9.61
C VAL A 309 -2.31 -4.44 8.78
N VAL A 310 -1.90 -4.67 7.53
CA VAL A 310 -2.37 -5.84 6.75
C VAL A 310 -1.58 -7.11 7.06
N GLY A 311 -0.59 -7.05 7.96
CA GLY A 311 0.11 -8.20 8.52
C GLY A 311 1.55 -8.38 8.06
N TYR A 312 2.29 -7.29 7.87
CA TYR A 312 3.74 -7.34 7.71
C TYR A 312 4.42 -6.70 8.90
N ASP A 313 5.47 -7.33 9.42
CA ASP A 313 6.31 -6.69 10.42
C ASP A 313 7.15 -5.59 9.77
N VAL A 314 7.09 -4.35 10.30
CA VAL A 314 7.90 -3.24 9.78
C VAL A 314 8.98 -2.78 10.75
N ILE A 315 10.06 -2.21 10.22
CA ILE A 315 11.01 -1.45 11.04
C ILE A 315 10.26 -0.38 11.83
N SER A 316 10.54 -0.27 13.13
CA SER A 316 9.86 0.71 13.98
C SER A 316 10.06 2.12 13.44
N THR A 317 9.02 2.69 12.82
CA THR A 317 9.02 4.07 12.36
C THR A 317 8.55 4.98 13.50
N PRO A 318 9.25 6.09 13.81
CA PRO A 318 8.75 7.01 14.82
C PRO A 318 7.42 7.59 14.34
N GLY A 319 6.32 7.25 15.00
CA GLY A 319 5.00 7.78 14.64
C GLY A 319 4.94 9.33 14.65
N PRO A 320 3.87 9.94 14.10
CA PRO A 320 3.77 11.40 13.93
C PRO A 320 4.01 12.20 15.23
N ALA A 321 3.52 11.67 16.37
CA ALA A 321 3.74 12.27 17.69
C ALA A 321 5.21 12.27 18.13
N SER A 322 5.96 11.23 17.76
CA SER A 322 7.39 11.06 18.01
C SER A 322 8.22 12.03 17.17
N MET A 323 7.81 12.28 15.92
CA MET A 323 8.44 13.28 15.03
C MET A 323 8.23 14.72 15.55
N LEU A 324 7.03 15.04 16.06
CA LEU A 324 6.74 16.32 16.72
C LEU A 324 7.57 16.55 18.00
N LEU A 325 7.78 15.50 18.79
CA LEU A 325 8.62 15.54 20.00
C LEU A 325 10.12 15.68 19.67
N LEU A 326 10.61 15.01 18.63
CA LEU A 326 11.97 15.18 18.12
C LEU A 326 12.20 16.61 17.56
N GLY A 327 11.23 17.14 16.81
CA GLY A 327 11.28 18.50 16.28
C GLY A 327 11.29 19.57 17.38
N SER A 328 10.47 19.41 18.42
CA SER A 328 10.43 20.34 19.55
C SER A 328 11.67 20.25 20.44
N GLY A 329 12.26 19.06 20.61
CA GLY A 329 13.54 18.88 21.32
C GLY A 329 14.72 19.62 20.66
N LEU A 330 14.77 19.61 19.31
CA LEU A 330 15.81 20.33 18.55
C LEU A 330 15.67 21.85 18.64
N VAL A 331 14.45 22.39 18.66
CA VAL A 331 14.18 23.83 18.86
C VAL A 331 14.62 24.29 20.25
N VAL A 332 14.39 23.47 21.29
CA VAL A 332 14.83 23.76 22.66
C VAL A 332 16.36 23.79 22.76
N LEU A 333 17.07 22.84 22.13
CA LEU A 333 18.53 22.80 22.11
C LEU A 333 19.15 24.00 21.35
N ALA A 334 18.53 24.43 20.24
CA ALA A 334 18.93 25.65 19.54
C ALA A 334 18.70 26.92 20.38
N GLY A 335 17.64 26.96 21.19
CA GLY A 335 17.34 28.01 22.15
C GLY A 335 18.37 28.13 23.28
N PHE A 336 18.91 27.01 23.77
CA PHE A 336 19.96 27.01 24.78
C PHE A 336 21.33 27.42 24.23
N ARG A 337 21.69 27.01 23.00
CA ARG A 337 22.94 27.46 22.33
C ARG A 337 23.02 28.97 22.15
N ARG A 338 21.89 29.66 22.00
CA ARG A 338 21.82 31.12 21.84
C ARG A 338 22.03 31.89 23.14
N LYS A 339 21.84 31.28 24.31
CA LYS A 339 21.99 31.94 25.62
C LYS A 339 23.41 31.94 26.20
N PHE A 340 24.33 31.13 25.67
CA PHE A 340 25.71 31.04 26.15
C PHE A 340 26.74 31.86 25.34
N LYS A 341 26.29 32.71 24.41
CA LYS A 341 27.11 33.78 23.83
C LYS A 341 26.69 35.12 24.41
N LYS A 342 27.25 35.47 25.57
CA LYS A 342 27.40 36.85 26.04
C LYS A 342 28.78 37.03 26.61
#